data_AF-A0A7J2TP73-F1
#
_entry.id   AF-A0A7J2TP73-F1
#
_cell.length_a   1.000
_cell.length_b   1.000
_cell.length_c   1.000
_cell.angle_alpha   90.00
_cell.angle_beta   90.00
_cell.angle_gamma   90.00
#
_symmetry.space_group_name_H-M   'P 1'
#
loop_
_entity.id
_entity.type
_entity.pdbx_description
1 polymer ?
#
loop_
_entity_poly.entity_id
_entity_poly.type
_entity_poly.pdbx_seq_one_letter_code
_entity_poly.pdbx_strand_id
1 'polypeptide(L)'
;MLLRIIRDLTSEEVEGRIRRFEKEFGMHFEKFEELFLKQRLDAKFAKAYFEWAELVNSYKGYIEEGTLDYTIEEIRDVKPQQIALLTPKRIELLFQIAALRAESINDLAQKIRRNVKNVYQDLQTLAKLGFVRMSKRKGRILVPETLVKEITFLIR
;
A
#
# COMPACT_ATOMS: atom_id res chain seq x y z
N MET A 1 7.20 8.75 -18.21
CA MET A 1 6.86 9.93 -17.37
C MET A 1 7.02 9.48 -15.93
N LEU A 2 7.50 10.35 -15.04
CA LEU A 2 7.75 9.91 -13.66
C LEU A 2 6.62 10.34 -12.72
N LEU A 3 6.12 9.39 -11.94
CA LEU A 3 5.22 9.62 -10.82
C LEU A 3 5.94 9.31 -9.53
N ARG A 4 5.99 10.27 -8.61
CA ARG A 4 6.29 10.02 -7.20
C ARG A 4 4.98 9.70 -6.49
N ILE A 5 4.95 8.62 -5.74
CA ILE A 5 3.76 8.13 -5.04
C ILE A 5 4.14 7.87 -3.59
N ILE A 6 3.36 8.44 -2.67
CA ILE A 6 3.41 8.09 -1.25
C ILE A 6 2.19 7.25 -0.95
N ARG A 7 2.37 6.03 -0.46
CA ARG A 7 1.27 5.10 -0.19
C ARG A 7 1.56 4.11 0.92
N ASP A 8 0.50 3.57 1.51
CA ASP A 8 0.57 2.44 2.40
C ASP A 8 0.73 1.13 1.60
N LEU A 9 1.52 0.23 2.15
CA LEU A 9 1.63 -1.14 1.65
C LEU A 9 0.49 -2.00 2.18
N THR A 10 0.09 -3.01 1.40
CA THR A 10 -0.80 -4.05 1.93
C THR A 10 -0.03 -5.03 2.82
N SER A 11 -0.77 -5.81 3.62
CA SER A 11 -0.20 -6.88 4.46
C SER A 11 0.62 -7.88 3.63
N GLU A 12 0.13 -8.23 2.44
CA GLU A 12 0.80 -9.16 1.53
C GLU A 12 2.09 -8.56 0.95
N GLU A 13 2.10 -7.25 0.67
CA GLU A 13 3.30 -6.57 0.20
C GLU A 13 4.37 -6.47 1.29
N VAL A 14 3.97 -6.13 2.53
CA VAL A 14 4.86 -6.11 3.70
C VAL A 14 5.45 -7.48 3.97
N GLU A 15 4.60 -8.52 4.04
CA GLU A 15 5.06 -9.91 4.19
C GLU A 15 6.01 -10.31 3.05
N GLY A 16 5.70 -9.93 1.80
CA GLY A 16 6.56 -10.16 0.65
C GLY A 16 7.91 -9.44 0.74
N ARG A 17 8.00 -8.28 1.40
CA ARG A 17 9.27 -7.59 1.67
C ARG A 17 10.07 -8.32 2.74
N ILE A 18 9.43 -8.70 3.85
CA ILE A 18 10.06 -9.48 4.93
C ILE A 18 10.70 -10.75 4.37
N ARG A 19 9.94 -11.53 3.58
CA ARG A 19 10.46 -12.75 2.93
C ARG A 19 11.60 -12.51 1.96
N ARG A 20 11.71 -11.31 1.37
CA ARG A 20 12.86 -10.97 0.51
C ARG A 20 14.12 -10.74 1.34
N PHE A 21 14.02 -10.04 2.45
CA PHE A 21 15.14 -9.90 3.39
C PHE A 21 15.59 -11.25 3.95
N GLU A 22 14.65 -12.12 4.32
CA GLU A 22 14.97 -13.48 4.78
C GLU A 22 15.79 -14.27 3.76
N LYS A 23 15.43 -14.15 2.48
CA LYS A 23 16.16 -14.79 1.37
C LYS A 23 17.51 -14.14 1.13
N GLU A 24 17.59 -12.81 1.20
CA GLU A 24 18.83 -12.06 0.97
C GLU A 24 19.89 -12.38 2.04
N PHE A 25 19.48 -12.44 3.31
CA PHE A 25 20.38 -12.69 4.44
C PHE A 25 20.47 -14.17 4.85
N GLY A 26 19.61 -15.04 4.31
CA GLY A 26 19.60 -16.47 4.60
C GLY A 26 19.23 -16.81 6.05
N MET A 27 18.47 -15.94 6.72
CA MET A 27 18.04 -16.11 8.11
C MET A 27 16.76 -15.31 8.38
N HIS A 28 16.11 -15.58 9.52
CA HIS A 28 14.98 -14.76 9.99
C HIS A 28 15.45 -13.49 10.69
N PHE A 29 14.55 -12.52 10.85
CA PHE A 29 14.85 -11.21 11.40
C PHE A 29 15.45 -11.28 12.80
N GLU A 30 14.93 -12.16 13.67
CA GLU A 30 15.39 -12.28 15.07
C GLU A 30 16.87 -12.64 15.15
N LYS A 31 17.32 -13.56 14.29
CA LYS A 31 18.72 -13.97 14.20
C LYS A 31 19.59 -12.87 13.59
N PHE A 32 19.08 -12.18 12.57
CA PHE A 32 19.78 -11.06 11.96
C PHE A 32 19.99 -9.92 12.97
N GLU A 33 18.93 -9.53 13.70
CA GLU A 33 18.96 -8.51 14.74
C GLU A 33 19.95 -8.88 15.86
N GLU A 34 19.94 -10.13 16.34
CA GLU A 34 20.89 -10.59 17.35
C GLU A 34 22.35 -10.40 16.89
N LEU A 35 22.67 -10.78 15.65
CA LEU A 35 24.01 -10.63 15.10
C LEU A 35 24.38 -9.16 14.88
N PHE A 36 23.44 -8.33 14.45
CA PHE A 36 23.65 -6.89 14.26
C PHE A 36 23.95 -6.18 15.59
N LEU A 37 23.13 -6.42 16.62
CA LEU A 37 23.30 -5.81 17.94
C LEU A 37 24.58 -6.28 18.64
N LYS A 38 25.00 -7.52 18.40
CA LYS A 38 26.30 -8.05 18.88
C LYS A 38 27.50 -7.54 18.06
N GLN A 39 27.29 -6.60 17.12
CA GLN A 39 28.32 -6.06 16.22
C GLN A 39 29.04 -7.15 15.41
N ARG A 40 28.35 -8.28 15.16
CA ARG A 40 28.84 -9.38 14.33
C ARG A 40 28.47 -9.19 12.85
N LEU A 41 27.68 -8.15 12.55
CA LEU A 41 27.39 -7.68 11.21
C LEU A 41 27.99 -6.29 11.01
N ASP A 42 28.43 -6.05 9.77
CA ASP A 42 29.02 -4.80 9.31
C ASP A 42 28.00 -3.64 9.39
N ALA A 43 28.47 -2.45 9.79
CA ALA A 43 27.67 -1.23 9.88
C ALA A 43 26.99 -0.86 8.54
N LYS A 44 27.50 -1.32 7.40
CA LYS A 44 26.84 -1.15 6.09
C LYS A 44 25.42 -1.74 6.05
N PHE A 45 25.11 -2.70 6.93
CA PHE A 45 23.79 -3.32 7.03
C PHE A 45 22.80 -2.52 7.89
N ALA A 46 23.20 -1.39 8.47
CA ALA A 46 22.32 -0.58 9.32
C ALA A 46 21.02 -0.18 8.61
N LYS A 47 21.10 0.20 7.33
CA LYS A 47 19.89 0.53 6.54
C LYS A 47 18.95 -0.66 6.41
N ALA A 48 19.48 -1.84 6.11
CA ALA A 48 18.69 -3.07 6.00
C ALA A 48 18.08 -3.47 7.34
N TYR A 49 18.82 -3.30 8.44
CA TYR A 49 18.30 -3.51 9.80
C TYR A 49 17.08 -2.64 10.07
N PHE A 50 17.19 -1.32 9.89
CA PHE A 50 16.09 -0.40 10.19
C PHE A 50 14.87 -0.67 9.31
N GLU A 51 15.07 -0.88 8.00
CA GLU A 51 13.96 -1.18 7.08
C GLU A 51 13.26 -2.50 7.44
N TRP A 52 14.03 -3.55 7.74
CA TRP A 52 13.45 -4.85 8.10
C TRP A 52 12.77 -4.83 9.47
N ALA A 53 13.35 -4.15 10.46
CA ALA A 53 12.76 -3.97 11.77
C ALA A 53 11.41 -3.24 11.69
N GLU A 54 11.34 -2.15 10.90
CA GLU A 54 10.10 -1.40 10.69
C GLU A 54 9.03 -2.29 10.03
N LEU A 55 9.39 -3.08 9.01
CA LEU A 55 8.46 -4.02 8.37
C LEU A 55 7.91 -5.07 9.34
N VAL A 56 8.78 -5.69 10.15
CA VAL A 56 8.39 -6.73 11.12
C VAL A 56 7.50 -6.14 12.20
N ASN A 57 7.84 -4.96 12.73
CA ASN A 57 7.05 -4.28 13.75
C ASN A 57 5.67 -3.87 13.21
N SER A 58 5.59 -3.26 12.03
CA SER A 58 4.30 -2.92 11.40
C SER A 58 3.47 -4.17 11.11
N TYR A 59 4.08 -5.26 10.67
CA TYR A 59 3.35 -6.52 10.43
C TYR A 59 2.84 -7.15 11.72
N LYS A 60 3.63 -7.09 12.82
CA LYS A 60 3.18 -7.54 14.14
C LYS A 60 1.99 -6.74 14.64
N GLY A 61 2.02 -5.41 14.52
CA GLY A 61 0.88 -4.54 14.85
C GLY A 61 -0.37 -4.90 14.05
N TYR A 62 -0.22 -5.28 12.77
CA TYR A 62 -1.34 -5.77 11.97
C TYR A 62 -1.95 -7.08 12.51
N ILE A 63 -1.12 -8.03 12.95
CA ILE A 63 -1.60 -9.29 13.51
C ILE A 63 -2.28 -9.08 14.87
N GLU A 64 -1.73 -8.21 15.72
CA GLU A 64 -2.20 -7.99 17.08
C GLU A 64 -3.45 -7.08 17.13
N GLU A 65 -3.45 -5.99 16.37
CA GLU A 65 -4.44 -4.92 16.45
C GLU A 65 -5.26 -4.74 15.17
N GLY A 66 -4.95 -5.50 14.10
CA GLY A 66 -5.61 -5.37 12.80
C GLY A 66 -5.19 -4.12 12.02
N THR A 67 -4.23 -3.34 12.52
CA THR A 67 -3.79 -2.07 11.93
C THR A 67 -2.41 -2.23 11.32
N LEU A 68 -2.30 -1.96 10.02
CA LEU A 68 -1.02 -1.92 9.32
C LEU A 68 -0.69 -0.46 8.97
N ASP A 69 0.37 0.07 9.57
CA ASP A 69 0.91 1.38 9.24
C ASP A 69 2.33 1.21 8.71
N TYR A 70 2.46 1.13 7.39
CA TYR A 70 3.75 1.10 6.70
C TYR A 70 3.63 1.85 5.39
N THR A 71 4.13 3.08 5.37
CA THR A 71 4.11 3.97 4.21
C THR A 71 5.44 3.92 3.48
N ILE A 72 5.37 3.91 2.16
CA ILE A 72 6.54 4.05 1.29
C ILE A 72 6.42 5.29 0.41
N GLU A 73 7.57 5.80 0.01
CA GLU A 73 7.71 6.65 -1.16
C GLU A 73 8.31 5.81 -2.30
N GLU A 74 7.70 5.86 -3.48
CA GLU A 74 8.23 5.22 -4.68
C GLU A 74 8.15 6.15 -5.89
N ILE A 75 9.13 6.03 -6.79
CA ILE A 75 9.11 6.69 -8.10
C ILE A 75 8.86 5.62 -9.15
N ARG A 76 7.76 5.77 -9.89
CA ARG A 76 7.39 4.88 -11.00
C ARG A 76 7.61 5.59 -12.33
N ASP A 77 8.34 4.94 -13.23
CA ASP A 77 8.30 5.31 -14.64
C ASP A 77 7.08 4.69 -15.30
N VAL A 78 6.17 5.56 -15.74
CA VAL A 78 4.86 5.19 -16.26
C VAL A 78 4.69 5.67 -17.69
N LYS A 79 4.04 4.82 -18.48
CA LYS A 79 3.71 5.13 -19.88
C LYS A 79 2.47 6.05 -19.95
N PRO A 80 2.31 6.84 -21.02
CA PRO A 80 1.13 7.70 -21.20
C PRO A 80 -0.21 6.95 -21.04
N GLN A 81 -0.27 5.69 -21.47
CA GLN A 81 -1.49 4.86 -21.34
C GLN A 81 -1.83 4.56 -19.88
N GLN A 82 -0.84 4.42 -19.00
CA GLN A 82 -1.05 4.23 -17.56
C GLN A 82 -1.50 5.53 -16.90
N ILE A 83 -0.96 6.67 -17.33
CA ILE A 83 -1.41 8.00 -16.87
C ILE A 83 -2.87 8.24 -17.28
N ALA A 84 -3.25 7.86 -18.49
CA ALA A 84 -4.62 8.00 -18.98
C ALA A 84 -5.64 7.21 -18.12
N LEU A 85 -5.20 6.22 -17.34
CA LEU A 85 -6.06 5.53 -16.38
C LEU A 85 -6.40 6.41 -15.17
N LEU A 86 -5.62 7.45 -14.86
CA LEU A 86 -5.86 8.40 -13.78
C LEU A 86 -6.73 9.56 -14.25
N THR A 87 -7.95 9.24 -14.66
CA THR A 87 -8.94 10.24 -15.07
C THR A 87 -9.31 11.14 -13.88
N PRO A 88 -9.77 12.38 -14.12
CA PRO A 88 -10.22 13.27 -13.04
C PRO A 88 -11.24 12.62 -12.10
N LYS A 89 -12.16 11.81 -12.65
CA LYS A 89 -13.17 11.08 -11.85
C LYS A 89 -12.60 9.97 -10.97
N ARG A 90 -11.47 9.36 -11.36
CA ARG A 90 -10.78 8.35 -10.54
C ARG A 90 -9.91 8.99 -9.47
N ILE A 91 -9.27 10.11 -9.78
CA ILE A 91 -8.57 10.92 -8.79
C ILE A 91 -9.56 11.45 -7.74
N GLU A 92 -10.70 12.00 -8.17
CA GLU A 92 -11.79 12.42 -7.28
C GLU A 92 -12.28 11.24 -6.41
N LEU A 93 -12.40 10.04 -6.98
CA LEU A 93 -12.80 8.84 -6.25
C LEU A 93 -11.81 8.47 -5.14
N LEU A 94 -10.50 8.63 -5.34
CA LEU A 94 -9.49 8.40 -4.28
C LEU A 94 -9.74 9.30 -3.07
N PHE A 95 -9.95 10.60 -3.30
CA PHE A 95 -10.29 11.55 -2.23
C PHE A 95 -11.62 11.20 -1.56
N GLN A 96 -12.62 10.81 -2.34
CA GLN A 96 -13.94 10.42 -1.81
C GLN A 96 -13.88 9.16 -0.95
N ILE A 97 -13.07 8.16 -1.29
CA ILE A 97 -12.87 6.98 -0.45
C ILE A 97 -12.23 7.36 0.90
N ALA A 98 -11.25 8.26 0.88
CA ALA A 98 -10.59 8.72 2.10
C ALA A 98 -11.54 9.53 3.01
N ALA A 99 -12.36 10.39 2.42
CA ALA A 99 -13.25 11.28 3.15
C ALA A 99 -14.55 10.60 3.60
N LEU A 100 -15.10 9.70 2.77
CA LEU A 100 -16.35 9.03 3.02
C LEU A 100 -16.05 7.65 3.59
N ARG A 101 -16.33 7.47 4.88
CA ARG A 101 -16.33 6.14 5.52
C ARG A 101 -17.46 5.31 4.93
N ALA A 102 -17.22 4.72 3.77
CA ALA A 102 -18.17 3.86 3.08
C ALA A 102 -18.13 2.45 3.66
N GLU A 103 -19.29 1.84 3.82
CA GLU A 103 -19.41 0.48 4.37
C GLU A 103 -19.46 -0.59 3.28
N SER A 104 -19.61 -0.18 2.02
CA SER A 104 -19.57 -1.04 0.84
C SER A 104 -19.40 -0.22 -0.44
N ILE A 105 -19.18 -0.89 -1.57
CA ILE A 105 -19.15 -0.24 -2.90
C ILE A 105 -20.51 0.39 -3.24
N ASN A 106 -21.62 -0.23 -2.84
CA ASN A 106 -22.96 0.32 -3.08
C ASN A 106 -23.20 1.60 -2.28
N ASP A 107 -22.83 1.58 -1.00
CA ASP A 107 -22.92 2.74 -0.13
C ASP A 107 -22.04 3.90 -0.63
N LEU A 108 -20.79 3.60 -1.03
CA LEU A 108 -19.92 4.61 -1.66
C LEU A 108 -20.57 5.22 -2.89
N ALA A 109 -21.09 4.38 -3.81
CA ALA A 109 -21.74 4.83 -5.03
C ALA A 109 -22.97 5.71 -4.77
N GLN A 110 -23.78 5.36 -3.77
CA GLN A 110 -24.91 6.18 -3.33
C GLN A 110 -24.45 7.53 -2.76
N LYS A 111 -23.46 7.54 -1.86
CA LYS A 111 -22.92 8.77 -1.25
C LYS A 111 -22.37 9.75 -2.28
N ILE A 112 -21.67 9.25 -3.30
CA ILE A 112 -21.11 10.07 -4.39
C ILE A 112 -22.08 10.26 -5.56
N ARG A 113 -23.32 9.75 -5.46
CA ARG A 113 -24.39 9.82 -6.47
C ARG A 113 -23.95 9.35 -7.86
N ARG A 114 -23.23 8.22 -7.92
CA ARG A 114 -22.77 7.60 -9.17
C ARG A 114 -23.35 6.21 -9.35
N ASN A 115 -23.41 5.74 -10.60
CA ASN A 115 -23.82 4.37 -10.90
C ASN A 115 -22.83 3.35 -10.29
N VAL A 116 -23.35 2.37 -9.56
CA VAL A 116 -22.58 1.32 -8.86
C VAL A 116 -21.60 0.59 -9.79
N LYS A 117 -22.03 0.22 -11.00
CA LYS A 117 -21.19 -0.52 -11.97
C LYS A 117 -19.98 0.32 -12.38
N ASN A 118 -20.18 1.61 -12.62
CA ASN A 118 -19.10 2.51 -13.02
C ASN A 118 -18.12 2.74 -11.86
N VAL A 119 -18.62 2.89 -10.64
CA VAL A 119 -17.78 2.99 -9.43
C VAL A 119 -16.96 1.73 -9.24
N TYR A 120 -17.58 0.56 -9.37
CA TYR A 120 -16.87 -0.72 -9.29
C TYR A 120 -15.74 -0.85 -10.32
N GLN A 121 -15.99 -0.48 -11.58
CA GLN A 121 -14.98 -0.50 -12.64
C GLN A 121 -13.82 0.46 -12.37
N ASP A 122 -14.11 1.66 -11.85
CA ASP A 122 -13.08 2.62 -11.46
C ASP A 122 -12.23 2.09 -10.30
N LEU A 123 -12.87 1.52 -9.27
CA LEU A 123 -12.16 0.89 -8.14
C LEU A 123 -11.28 -0.28 -8.60
N GLN A 124 -11.76 -1.12 -9.54
CA GLN A 124 -10.94 -2.18 -10.13
C GLN A 124 -9.72 -1.63 -10.87
N THR A 125 -9.89 -0.52 -11.59
CA THR A 125 -8.77 0.14 -12.29
C THR A 125 -7.76 0.68 -11.31
N LEU A 126 -8.21 1.38 -10.27
CA LEU A 126 -7.36 1.92 -9.20
C LEU A 126 -6.66 0.82 -8.39
N ALA A 127 -7.34 -0.30 -8.14
CA ALA A 127 -6.73 -1.45 -7.46
C ALA A 127 -5.60 -2.08 -8.29
N LYS A 128 -5.76 -2.18 -9.62
CA LYS A 128 -4.68 -2.64 -10.51
C LYS A 128 -3.46 -1.72 -10.52
N LEU A 129 -3.66 -0.43 -10.22
CA LEU A 129 -2.57 0.54 -10.05
C LEU A 129 -1.94 0.48 -8.65
N GLY A 130 -2.51 -0.29 -7.72
CA GLY A 130 -2.09 -0.37 -6.33
C GLY A 130 -2.53 0.84 -5.50
N PHE A 131 -3.57 1.57 -5.93
CA PHE A 131 -4.02 2.80 -5.26
C PHE A 131 -5.21 2.61 -4.33
N VAL A 132 -5.90 1.48 -4.47
CA VAL A 132 -7.04 1.08 -3.66
C VAL A 132 -6.90 -0.40 -3.33
N ARG A 133 -7.27 -0.79 -2.12
CA ARG A 133 -7.50 -2.20 -1.77
C ARG A 133 -8.98 -2.45 -1.52
N MET A 134 -9.41 -3.68 -1.76
CA MET A 134 -10.76 -4.14 -1.45
C MET A 134 -10.70 -5.03 -0.21
N SER A 135 -11.01 -4.45 0.94
CA SER A 135 -11.00 -5.14 2.22
C SER A 135 -12.33 -5.89 2.42
N LYS A 136 -12.28 -7.15 2.83
CA LYS A 136 -13.49 -7.89 3.22
C LYS A 136 -13.81 -7.55 4.68
N ARG A 137 -14.96 -6.92 4.93
CA ARG A 137 -15.49 -6.75 6.30
C ARG A 137 -16.67 -7.69 6.51
N LYS A 138 -16.72 -8.32 7.69
CA LYS A 138 -17.80 -9.21 8.20
C LYS A 138 -18.58 -9.92 7.07
N GLY A 139 -18.08 -11.06 6.62
CA GLY A 139 -18.70 -11.84 5.53
C GLY A 139 -18.08 -11.55 4.16
N ARG A 140 -18.92 -11.35 3.14
CA ARG A 140 -18.50 -11.17 1.72
C ARG A 140 -18.54 -9.72 1.22
N ILE A 141 -18.81 -8.74 2.10
CA ILE A 141 -18.94 -7.33 1.71
C ILE A 141 -17.55 -6.76 1.45
N LEU A 142 -17.36 -6.19 0.26
CA LEU A 142 -16.14 -5.50 -0.14
C LEU A 142 -16.24 -4.02 0.22
N VAL A 143 -15.26 -3.55 0.98
CA VAL A 143 -15.08 -2.16 1.37
C VAL A 143 -13.84 -1.62 0.67
N PRO A 144 -13.96 -0.59 -0.18
CA PRO A 144 -12.80 0.04 -0.79
C PRO A 144 -12.07 0.91 0.22
N GLU A 145 -10.75 0.80 0.25
CA GLU A 145 -9.87 1.64 1.07
C GLU A 145 -8.78 2.21 0.17
N THR A 146 -8.51 3.52 0.27
CA THR A 146 -7.40 4.11 -0.47
C THR A 146 -6.08 3.75 0.18
N LEU A 147 -5.07 3.45 -0.63
CA LEU A 147 -3.70 3.23 -0.17
C LEU A 147 -2.84 4.48 -0.37
N VAL A 148 -3.26 5.40 -1.23
CA VAL A 148 -2.43 6.53 -1.66
C VAL A 148 -2.63 7.73 -0.77
N LYS A 149 -1.52 8.30 -0.32
CA LYS A 149 -1.45 9.55 0.43
C LYS A 149 -1.08 10.72 -0.49
N GLU A 150 -0.20 10.48 -1.47
CA GLU A 150 0.24 11.51 -2.43
C GLU A 150 0.50 10.93 -3.83
N ILE A 151 0.14 11.68 -4.86
CA ILE A 151 0.59 11.46 -6.25
C ILE A 151 1.17 12.76 -6.78
N THR A 152 2.44 12.74 -7.15
CA THR A 152 3.15 13.90 -7.71
C THR A 152 3.66 13.56 -9.12
N PHE A 153 3.26 14.38 -10.10
CA PHE A 153 3.76 14.28 -11.47
C PHE A 153 5.07 15.05 -11.59
N LEU A 154 6.14 14.35 -11.97
CA LEU A 154 7.45 14.96 -12.15
C LEU A 154 7.64 15.28 -13.64
N ILE A 155 7.75 16.57 -13.95
CA ILE A 155 8.09 17.07 -15.28
C ILE A 155 9.61 17.32 -15.29
N ARG A 156 10.29 16.77 -16.29
CA ARG A 156 11.73 17.00 -16.53
C ARG A 156 11.89 17.87 -17.76
#